data_AF-A0A960BLT9-F1
#
_entry.id   AF-A0A960BLT9-F1
#
_cell.length_a   1.000
_cell.length_b   1.000
_cell.length_c   1.000
_cell.angle_alpha   90.00
_cell.angle_beta   90.00
_cell.angle_gamma   90.00
#
_symmetry.space_group_name_H-M   'P 1'
#
loop_
_entity.id
_entity.type
_entity.pdbx_description
1 polymer ?
#
loop_
_entity_poly.entity_id
_entity_poly.type
_entity_poly.pdbx_seq_one_letter_code
_entity_poly.pdbx_strand_id
1 'polypeptide(L)'
;MKRVHLFVLVGAVALPGSLVPAAAGSPVVAPDVGVGSSAVAVIKGKVNRPNGRKIAGITVLAYPKQGTRQGTEPLAETTTNSKGKYRLDLSPGGYRVLADGYGKLRTSQWFDDSATLDSSRRVRARGVVKRVSFTLSNPAGEIPEPILPTNTPASPGFAGLPVDEITSYEPQKECRTQPRPGTVALRELLLATYGEDIPAYMNRECLSDTSEHYDGRAIDWMVDSRDRNQASKGDAFVQWLLATRDGEPAAMARRLGVMYLVWRGRIWGQYRLEDGWREYNDCSQAQYRSPEYDNTCHRNHIHISLNHDGAEQRTSWYQAGG
;
A
#
# COMPACT_ATOMS: atom_id res chain seq x y z
N MET A 1 -32.92 -42.66 50.58
CA MET A 1 -34.38 -42.61 50.33
C MET A 1 -34.65 -41.33 49.55
N LYS A 2 -35.25 -41.23 48.36
CA LYS A 2 -35.88 -42.13 47.37
C LYS A 2 -35.57 -41.55 45.96
N ARG A 3 -35.30 -42.42 44.99
CA ARG A 3 -35.31 -42.20 43.53
C ARG A 3 -36.65 -42.68 42.96
N VAL A 4 -37.10 -42.06 41.85
CA VAL A 4 -38.08 -42.55 40.84
C VAL A 4 -37.71 -41.78 39.54
N HIS A 5 -37.19 -42.30 38.40
CA HIS A 5 -37.60 -43.30 37.36
C HIS A 5 -38.90 -42.87 36.63
N LEU A 6 -39.09 -42.79 35.30
CA LEU A 6 -38.88 -43.73 34.16
C LEU A 6 -39.45 -43.01 32.88
N PHE A 7 -38.97 -43.14 31.62
CA PHE A 7 -39.11 -44.20 30.57
C PHE A 7 -38.26 -43.73 29.35
N VAL A 8 -37.32 -44.43 28.70
CA VAL A 8 -37.26 -45.72 27.94
C VAL A 8 -37.94 -45.70 26.56
N LEU A 9 -37.14 -45.87 25.49
CA LEU A 9 -37.30 -46.98 24.53
C LEU A 9 -35.97 -47.36 23.83
N VAL A 10 -35.77 -48.67 23.70
CA VAL A 10 -34.61 -49.41 23.17
C VAL A 10 -35.06 -50.16 21.91
N GLY A 11 -34.16 -50.44 20.97
CA GLY A 11 -34.39 -51.52 20.01
C GLY A 11 -33.40 -51.60 18.86
N ALA A 12 -32.31 -52.37 19.04
CA ALA A 12 -31.49 -52.90 17.96
C ALA A 12 -31.76 -54.41 17.80
N VAL A 13 -31.89 -54.89 16.57
CA VAL A 13 -31.93 -56.33 16.21
C VAL A 13 -31.11 -56.53 14.94
N ALA A 14 -30.45 -57.69 14.85
CA ALA A 14 -29.34 -58.02 13.95
C ALA A 14 -29.69 -59.14 12.93
N LEU A 15 -29.11 -59.01 11.72
CA LEU A 15 -28.55 -60.04 10.77
C LEU A 15 -29.52 -61.04 10.07
N PRO A 16 -29.20 -61.65 8.88
CA PRO A 16 -27.86 -62.15 8.45
C PRO A 16 -27.51 -62.09 6.93
N GLY A 17 -26.28 -62.49 6.58
CA GLY A 17 -25.95 -62.99 5.22
C GLY A 17 -24.54 -62.72 4.69
N SER A 18 -23.61 -63.66 4.90
CA SER A 18 -22.31 -63.83 4.20
C SER A 18 -22.57 -64.50 2.82
N LEU A 19 -21.91 -64.25 1.66
CA LEU A 19 -20.54 -64.56 1.17
C LEU A 19 -20.67 -64.76 -0.39
N VAL A 20 -20.00 -64.03 -1.30
CA VAL A 20 -18.88 -64.39 -2.26
C VAL A 20 -19.29 -63.97 -3.72
N PRO A 21 -18.42 -63.79 -4.76
CA PRO A 21 -17.05 -63.27 -4.89
C PRO A 21 -16.94 -61.97 -5.74
N ALA A 22 -15.74 -61.37 -5.75
CA ALA A 22 -15.30 -60.40 -6.73
C ALA A 22 -15.15 -61.00 -8.14
N ALA A 23 -15.63 -60.28 -9.16
CA ALA A 23 -15.22 -60.44 -10.56
C ALA A 23 -15.04 -59.05 -11.18
N ALA A 24 -13.91 -58.88 -11.86
CA ALA A 24 -13.42 -57.64 -12.43
C ALA A 24 -14.38 -57.06 -13.49
N GLY A 25 -14.79 -55.79 -13.29
CA GLY A 25 -15.44 -54.96 -14.29
C GLY A 25 -14.55 -53.73 -14.54
N SER A 26 -14.20 -53.54 -15.81
CA SER A 26 -13.33 -52.50 -16.35
C SER A 26 -13.50 -51.11 -15.70
N PRO A 27 -12.43 -50.32 -15.52
CA PRO A 27 -12.57 -48.96 -15.05
C PRO A 27 -13.46 -48.20 -16.03
N VAL A 28 -14.57 -47.68 -15.51
CA VAL A 28 -15.38 -46.67 -16.19
C VAL A 28 -14.43 -45.50 -16.48
N VAL A 29 -14.13 -45.30 -17.75
CA VAL A 29 -13.41 -44.13 -18.25
C VAL A 29 -14.27 -42.92 -17.89
N ALA A 30 -13.91 -42.24 -16.80
CA ALA A 30 -14.36 -40.89 -16.57
C ALA A 30 -13.98 -40.05 -17.80
N PRO A 31 -14.86 -39.16 -18.29
CA PRO A 31 -14.44 -38.23 -19.33
C PRO A 31 -13.23 -37.48 -18.78
N ASP A 32 -12.12 -37.63 -19.50
CA ASP A 32 -10.90 -36.87 -19.28
C ASP A 32 -11.27 -35.40 -19.40
N VAL A 33 -11.58 -34.76 -18.27
CA VAL A 33 -11.56 -33.31 -18.17
C VAL A 33 -10.09 -32.98 -18.24
N GLY A 34 -9.58 -32.94 -19.49
CA GLY A 34 -8.23 -32.54 -19.78
C GLY A 34 -7.98 -31.27 -19.01
N VAL A 35 -7.06 -31.35 -18.04
CA VAL A 35 -6.47 -30.17 -17.41
C VAL A 35 -5.68 -29.51 -18.53
N GLY A 36 -6.38 -28.73 -19.34
CA GLY A 36 -5.80 -27.91 -20.37
C GLY A 36 -4.81 -27.02 -19.64
N SER A 37 -3.52 -27.30 -19.83
CA SER A 37 -2.42 -26.42 -19.46
C SER A 37 -2.81 -25.03 -19.94
N SER A 38 -3.22 -24.16 -19.02
CA SER A 38 -3.51 -22.78 -19.33
C SER A 38 -2.18 -22.20 -19.79
N ALA A 39 -2.02 -22.02 -21.11
CA ALA A 39 -0.74 -21.67 -21.71
C ALA A 39 -0.13 -20.48 -20.97
N VAL A 40 0.96 -20.70 -20.23
CA VAL A 40 1.56 -19.63 -19.42
C VAL A 40 2.36 -18.70 -20.34
N ALA A 41 1.98 -17.43 -20.37
CA ALA A 41 2.78 -16.38 -20.95
C ALA A 41 3.76 -15.83 -19.92
N VAL A 42 4.92 -15.39 -20.38
CA VAL A 42 6.01 -14.96 -19.50
C VAL A 42 6.47 -13.58 -19.93
N ILE A 43 6.49 -12.62 -19.01
CA ILE A 43 7.17 -11.33 -19.22
C ILE A 43 8.47 -11.35 -18.43
N LYS A 44 9.58 -11.09 -19.10
CA LYS A 44 10.89 -10.96 -18.44
C LYS A 44 11.73 -9.83 -18.97
N GLY A 45 12.50 -9.25 -18.07
CA GLY A 45 13.53 -8.28 -18.41
C GLY A 45 14.38 -7.93 -17.21
N LYS A 46 14.86 -6.69 -17.19
CA LYS A 46 15.82 -6.21 -16.18
C LYS A 46 15.44 -4.83 -15.66
N VAL A 47 15.81 -4.54 -14.43
CA VAL A 47 15.83 -3.19 -13.89
C VAL A 47 17.28 -2.78 -13.67
N ASN A 48 17.67 -1.68 -14.30
CA ASN A 48 19.02 -1.12 -14.24
C ASN A 48 18.97 0.33 -13.77
N ARG A 49 20.12 0.88 -13.39
CA ARG A 49 20.36 2.32 -13.32
C ARG A 49 20.74 2.88 -14.71
N PRO A 50 20.69 4.20 -14.91
CA PRO A 50 21.14 4.84 -16.16
C PRO A 50 22.56 4.43 -16.59
N ASN A 51 23.46 4.29 -15.62
CA ASN A 51 24.83 3.82 -15.84
C ASN A 51 24.97 2.30 -16.09
N GLY A 52 23.85 1.58 -16.27
CA GLY A 52 23.83 0.14 -16.55
C GLY A 52 23.94 -0.78 -15.32
N ARG A 53 24.18 -0.24 -14.12
CA ARG A 53 24.27 -1.03 -12.87
C ARG A 53 22.95 -1.73 -12.56
N LYS A 54 22.99 -3.00 -12.16
CA LYS A 54 21.79 -3.81 -11.88
C LYS A 54 21.17 -3.45 -10.54
N ILE A 55 19.84 -3.55 -10.45
CA ILE A 55 19.10 -3.23 -9.22
C ILE A 55 18.31 -4.44 -8.76
N ALA A 56 18.63 -4.94 -7.57
CA ALA A 56 17.96 -6.07 -6.93
C ALA A 56 16.90 -5.59 -5.92
N GLY A 57 15.85 -6.38 -5.74
CA GLY A 57 14.79 -6.09 -4.78
C GLY A 57 13.80 -5.01 -5.24
N ILE A 58 13.68 -4.76 -6.55
CA ILE A 58 12.66 -3.87 -7.10
C ILE A 58 11.42 -4.69 -7.41
N THR A 59 10.27 -4.21 -6.94
CA THR A 59 8.98 -4.82 -7.22
C THR A 59 8.57 -4.52 -8.66
N VAL A 60 8.12 -5.52 -9.41
CA VAL A 60 7.64 -5.36 -10.78
C VAL A 60 6.23 -5.94 -10.87
N LEU A 61 5.30 -5.12 -11.32
CA LEU A 61 3.85 -5.36 -11.30
C LEU A 61 3.32 -5.41 -12.74
N ALA A 62 2.42 -6.36 -13.03
CA ALA A 62 1.68 -6.40 -14.29
C ALA A 62 0.18 -6.16 -14.05
N TYR A 63 -0.35 -5.11 -14.67
CA TYR A 63 -1.76 -4.76 -14.66
C TYR A 63 -2.44 -5.17 -15.97
N PRO A 64 -3.78 -5.37 -15.98
CA PRO A 64 -4.54 -5.68 -17.20
C PRO A 64 -4.37 -4.60 -18.30
N LYS A 65 -4.55 -4.98 -19.58
CA LYS A 65 -4.46 -4.09 -20.76
C LYS A 65 -5.25 -2.79 -20.65
N GLN A 66 -6.42 -2.85 -20.00
CA GLN A 66 -7.33 -1.72 -19.83
C GLN A 66 -6.80 -0.70 -18.81
N GLY A 67 -5.66 -0.98 -18.17
CA GLY A 67 -5.04 -0.16 -17.14
C GLY A 67 -5.75 -0.25 -15.80
N THR A 68 -5.19 0.42 -14.78
CA THR A 68 -5.85 0.67 -13.51
C THR A 68 -7.07 1.57 -13.73
N ARG A 69 -8.22 0.95 -13.96
CA ARG A 69 -9.41 1.45 -13.25
C ARG A 69 -9.10 1.32 -11.77
N GLN A 70 -9.86 2.02 -10.96
CA GLN A 70 -9.55 1.98 -9.57
C GLN A 70 -9.66 0.62 -8.92
N GLY A 71 -8.82 0.36 -7.92
CA GLY A 71 -8.78 -0.94 -7.26
C GLY A 71 -8.42 -2.08 -8.21
N THR A 72 -7.85 -1.76 -9.39
CA THR A 72 -7.32 -2.81 -10.26
C THR A 72 -6.02 -3.31 -9.67
N GLU A 73 -6.11 -4.47 -9.03
CA GLU A 73 -4.96 -5.19 -8.51
C GLU A 73 -4.02 -5.62 -9.66
N PRO A 74 -2.71 -5.71 -9.39
CA PRO A 74 -1.79 -6.37 -10.31
C PRO A 74 -2.22 -7.83 -10.50
N LEU A 75 -2.23 -8.28 -11.75
CA LEU A 75 -2.50 -9.68 -12.10
C LEU A 75 -1.29 -10.57 -11.80
N ALA A 76 -0.09 -9.99 -11.68
CA ALA A 76 1.06 -10.63 -11.06
C ALA A 76 2.09 -9.61 -10.58
N GLU A 77 2.91 -10.07 -9.67
CA GLU A 77 3.99 -9.34 -9.03
C GLU A 77 5.24 -10.23 -8.94
N THR A 78 6.41 -9.62 -8.98
CA THR A 78 7.68 -10.29 -8.69
C THR A 78 8.70 -9.27 -8.21
N THR A 79 9.86 -9.75 -7.80
CA THR A 79 10.98 -8.90 -7.37
C THR A 79 12.23 -9.20 -8.19
N THR A 80 13.02 -8.17 -8.51
CA THR A 80 14.28 -8.36 -9.23
C THR A 80 15.33 -9.09 -8.38
N ASN A 81 16.05 -10.04 -8.98
CA ASN A 81 17.17 -10.72 -8.32
C ASN A 81 18.45 -9.89 -8.31
N SER A 82 19.56 -10.44 -7.77
CA SER A 82 20.87 -9.80 -7.69
C SER A 82 21.43 -9.31 -9.05
N LYS A 83 21.00 -9.92 -10.16
CA LYS A 83 21.37 -9.52 -11.53
C LYS A 83 20.38 -8.52 -12.15
N GLY A 84 19.48 -7.97 -11.33
CA GLY A 84 18.40 -7.07 -11.70
C GLY A 84 17.34 -7.71 -12.60
N LYS A 85 17.30 -9.05 -12.71
CA LYS A 85 16.37 -9.75 -13.59
C LYS A 85 15.08 -10.07 -12.85
N TYR A 86 13.96 -9.98 -13.56
CA TYR A 86 12.65 -10.38 -13.04
C TYR A 86 11.92 -11.30 -14.03
N ARG A 87 10.91 -12.01 -13.53
CA ARG A 87 10.03 -12.88 -14.32
C ARG A 87 8.61 -12.80 -13.77
N LEU A 88 7.66 -12.48 -14.63
CA LEU A 88 6.23 -12.53 -14.35
C LEU A 88 5.61 -13.67 -15.16
N ASP A 89 4.91 -14.56 -14.48
CA ASP A 89 4.16 -15.67 -15.06
C ASP A 89 2.67 -15.31 -15.06
N LEU A 90 2.06 -15.26 -16.26
CA LEU A 90 0.76 -14.68 -16.52
C LEU A 90 -0.04 -15.58 -17.47
N SER A 91 -1.37 -15.41 -17.52
CA SER A 91 -2.13 -15.88 -18.67
C SER A 91 -1.75 -15.12 -19.96
N PRO A 92 -2.07 -15.62 -21.16
CA PRO A 92 -1.85 -14.87 -22.38
C PRO A 92 -2.77 -13.65 -22.44
N GLY A 93 -2.22 -12.47 -22.74
CA GLY A 93 -2.98 -11.23 -22.65
C GLY A 93 -2.19 -9.97 -23.01
N GLY A 94 -2.84 -8.82 -22.84
CA GLY A 94 -2.20 -7.51 -22.90
C GLY A 94 -2.03 -6.96 -21.50
N TYR A 95 -0.88 -6.33 -21.23
CA TYR A 95 -0.51 -5.86 -19.90
C TYR A 95 0.11 -4.47 -19.94
N ARG A 96 -0.04 -3.76 -18.82
CA ARG A 96 0.77 -2.59 -18.44
C ARG A 96 1.73 -3.03 -17.35
N VAL A 97 3.00 -2.67 -17.45
CA VAL A 97 4.02 -3.17 -16.50
C VAL A 97 4.69 -1.98 -15.82
N LEU A 98 4.78 -2.04 -14.49
CA LEU A 98 5.36 -1.02 -13.63
C LEU A 98 6.55 -1.63 -12.90
N ALA A 99 7.70 -0.95 -12.89
CA ALA A 99 8.73 -1.21 -11.90
C ALA A 99 8.53 -0.23 -10.75
N ASP A 100 8.10 -0.76 -9.60
CA ASP A 100 7.87 -0.02 -8.37
C ASP A 100 9.14 -0.03 -7.51
N GLY A 101 9.91 1.05 -7.63
CA GLY A 101 11.12 1.27 -6.85
C GLY A 101 10.88 2.14 -5.63
N TYR A 102 9.65 2.50 -5.27
CA TYR A 102 9.40 3.50 -4.23
C TYR A 102 9.98 3.09 -2.86
N GLY A 103 10.02 1.79 -2.56
CA GLY A 103 10.64 1.25 -1.33
C GLY A 103 12.18 1.29 -1.30
N LYS A 104 12.87 1.51 -2.43
CA LYS A 104 14.36 1.47 -2.49
C LYS A 104 15.02 2.68 -3.15
N LEU A 105 14.38 3.24 -4.17
CA LEU A 105 14.91 4.29 -5.03
C LEU A 105 13.98 5.51 -5.08
N ARG A 106 12.82 5.44 -4.39
CA ARG A 106 11.81 6.52 -4.35
C ARG A 106 11.32 6.94 -5.74
N THR A 107 11.34 6.00 -6.69
CA THR A 107 10.85 6.21 -8.05
C THR A 107 10.19 4.95 -8.55
N SER A 108 9.18 5.13 -9.40
CA SER A 108 8.51 4.05 -10.10
C SER A 108 8.34 4.45 -11.55
N GLN A 109 8.42 3.49 -12.46
CA GLN A 109 8.41 3.76 -13.90
C GLN A 109 7.53 2.77 -14.63
N TRP A 110 6.59 3.28 -15.44
CA TRP A 110 5.84 2.44 -16.36
C TRP A 110 6.69 2.06 -17.56
N PHE A 111 6.42 0.88 -18.12
CA PHE A 111 7.21 0.36 -19.23
C PHE A 111 7.24 1.30 -20.43
N ASP A 112 8.42 1.38 -21.07
CA ASP A 112 8.74 2.29 -22.19
C ASP A 112 8.92 3.75 -21.73
N ASP A 113 9.64 3.93 -20.62
CA ASP A 113 10.00 5.22 -20.01
C ASP A 113 8.80 6.17 -19.80
N SER A 114 7.66 5.59 -19.47
CA SER A 114 6.42 6.34 -19.38
C SER A 114 6.13 6.79 -17.95
N ALA A 115 5.74 8.06 -17.82
CA ALA A 115 5.39 8.68 -16.56
C ALA A 115 4.01 8.22 -16.03
N THR A 116 3.12 7.77 -16.91
CA THR A 116 1.74 7.43 -16.53
C THR A 116 1.31 6.11 -17.13
N LEU A 117 0.38 5.45 -16.45
CA LEU A 117 -0.25 4.25 -16.95
C LEU A 117 -0.83 4.43 -18.37
N ASP A 118 -1.50 5.54 -18.61
CA ASP A 118 -2.24 5.79 -19.86
C ASP A 118 -1.28 5.94 -21.04
N SER A 119 -0.17 6.64 -20.83
CA SER A 119 0.88 6.85 -21.84
C SER A 119 1.84 5.67 -21.99
N SER A 120 1.82 4.70 -21.06
CA SER A 120 2.73 3.55 -21.11
C SER A 120 2.54 2.72 -22.37
N ARG A 121 3.52 1.88 -22.70
CA ARG A 121 3.39 0.92 -23.82
C ARG A 121 2.76 -0.39 -23.38
N ARG A 122 1.91 -0.96 -24.24
CA ARG A 122 1.23 -2.24 -23.96
C ARG A 122 2.18 -3.40 -24.23
N VAL A 123 2.37 -4.28 -23.26
CA VAL A 123 3.09 -5.54 -23.44
C VAL A 123 2.09 -6.62 -23.83
N ARG A 124 2.26 -7.24 -25.00
CA ARG A 124 1.40 -8.34 -25.48
C ARG A 124 2.09 -9.67 -25.21
N ALA A 125 1.63 -10.40 -24.20
CA ALA A 125 2.21 -11.67 -23.79
C ALA A 125 1.36 -12.83 -24.34
N ARG A 126 1.83 -13.51 -25.38
CA ARG A 126 1.21 -14.74 -25.94
C ARG A 126 2.08 -15.99 -25.73
N GLY A 127 3.17 -15.82 -25.00
CA GLY A 127 4.28 -16.76 -24.83
C GLY A 127 5.38 -16.02 -24.06
N VAL A 128 6.65 -16.28 -24.36
CA VAL A 128 7.77 -15.60 -23.67
C VAL A 128 8.11 -14.26 -24.33
N VAL A 129 7.78 -13.16 -23.65
CA VAL A 129 8.18 -11.79 -24.01
C VAL A 129 9.44 -11.41 -23.25
N LYS A 130 10.47 -10.99 -23.98
CA LYS A 130 11.76 -10.55 -23.45
C LYS A 130 11.91 -9.03 -23.60
N ARG A 131 12.91 -8.46 -22.94
CA ARG A 131 13.33 -7.04 -23.07
C ARG A 131 12.30 -6.02 -22.55
N VAL A 132 11.36 -6.44 -21.71
CA VAL A 132 10.57 -5.49 -20.92
C VAL A 132 11.44 -5.03 -19.76
N SER A 133 12.22 -3.97 -19.96
CA SER A 133 13.25 -3.55 -19.01
C SER A 133 13.05 -2.09 -18.63
N PHE A 134 13.56 -1.72 -17.47
CA PHE A 134 13.39 -0.42 -16.86
C PHE A 134 14.76 0.16 -16.51
N THR A 135 14.82 1.48 -16.55
CA THR A 135 15.98 2.25 -16.09
C THR A 135 15.51 3.14 -14.96
N LEU A 136 15.70 2.67 -13.72
CA LEU A 136 15.34 3.42 -12.53
C LEU A 136 16.56 4.17 -12.01
N SER A 137 16.43 5.48 -11.91
CA SER A 137 17.41 6.36 -11.32
C SER A 137 17.10 6.53 -9.83
N ASN A 138 18.07 6.23 -8.96
CA ASN A 138 18.05 6.82 -7.61
C ASN A 138 18.56 8.25 -7.78
N PRO A 139 17.87 9.30 -7.31
CA PRO A 139 18.41 10.65 -7.36
C PRO A 139 19.51 10.76 -6.31
N ALA A 140 20.73 10.41 -6.68
CA ALA A 140 21.94 10.66 -5.92
C ALA A 140 23.00 11.12 -6.93
N GLY A 141 23.05 12.41 -7.20
CA GLY A 141 24.12 12.99 -8.00
C GLY A 141 23.87 14.40 -8.54
N GLU A 142 22.70 14.66 -9.12
CA GLU A 142 22.35 15.94 -9.75
C GLU A 142 20.81 15.97 -9.89
N ILE A 143 20.13 16.92 -9.24
CA ILE A 143 18.66 16.99 -9.22
C ILE A 143 18.24 18.35 -9.82
N PRO A 144 17.61 18.41 -11.01
CA PRO A 144 16.52 19.35 -11.19
C PRO A 144 15.39 18.91 -10.25
N GLU A 145 14.85 19.84 -9.45
CA GLU A 145 13.82 19.59 -8.43
C GLU A 145 12.76 18.59 -8.90
N PRO A 146 12.28 17.66 -8.04
CA PRO A 146 11.21 16.75 -8.41
C PRO A 146 10.04 17.56 -8.96
N ILE A 147 9.56 17.21 -10.16
CA ILE A 147 8.32 17.79 -10.69
C ILE A 147 7.21 17.33 -9.74
N LEU A 148 6.86 18.17 -8.77
CA LEU A 148 5.78 17.91 -7.83
C LEU A 148 4.50 17.70 -8.66
N PRO A 149 3.63 16.74 -8.29
CA PRO A 149 2.31 16.65 -8.90
C PRO A 149 1.63 18.03 -8.82
N THR A 150 0.90 18.43 -9.86
CA THR A 150 0.37 19.79 -10.00
C THR A 150 -0.67 20.20 -8.94
N ASN A 151 -1.02 19.30 -8.01
CA ASN A 151 -1.98 19.49 -6.91
C ASN A 151 -1.36 19.03 -5.58
N THR A 152 -0.36 19.75 -5.09
CA THR A 152 0.27 19.50 -3.78
C THR A 152 0.09 20.69 -2.85
N PRO A 153 0.18 20.47 -1.52
CA PRO A 153 0.06 21.58 -0.58
C PRO A 153 1.09 22.67 -0.83
N ALA A 154 0.66 23.92 -0.66
CA ALA A 154 1.56 25.06 -0.64
C ALA A 154 2.49 24.95 0.58
N SER A 155 3.77 25.23 0.39
CA SER A 155 4.76 25.26 1.48
C SER A 155 5.26 26.67 1.73
N PRO A 156 5.50 27.07 2.99
CA PRO A 156 6.11 28.35 3.29
C PRO A 156 7.55 28.42 2.76
N GLY A 157 8.06 29.64 2.61
CA GLY A 157 9.48 29.84 2.35
C GLY A 157 10.28 29.60 3.62
N PHE A 158 10.99 28.47 3.72
CA PHE A 158 11.69 28.07 4.96
C PHE A 158 12.90 28.93 5.34
N ALA A 159 13.31 29.91 4.50
CA ALA A 159 14.33 30.92 4.81
C ALA A 159 15.65 30.36 5.43
N GLY A 160 16.08 29.17 5.00
CA GLY A 160 17.30 28.52 5.50
C GLY A 160 17.13 27.70 6.80
N LEU A 161 15.90 27.58 7.33
CA LEU A 161 15.62 26.68 8.45
C LEU A 161 15.95 25.23 8.06
N PRO A 162 16.70 24.49 8.89
CA PRO A 162 16.99 23.08 8.63
C PRO A 162 15.69 22.25 8.63
N VAL A 163 15.72 21.10 7.96
CA VAL A 163 14.65 20.10 8.12
C VAL A 163 14.75 19.50 9.51
N ASP A 164 13.64 19.47 10.25
CA ASP A 164 13.57 18.97 11.63
C ASP A 164 14.12 17.55 11.75
N GLU A 165 14.79 17.21 12.86
CA GLU A 165 15.42 15.90 13.04
C GLU A 165 14.42 14.73 13.02
N ILE A 166 14.92 13.53 12.75
CA ILE A 166 14.13 12.31 12.83
C ILE A 166 13.83 12.00 14.30
N THR A 167 12.55 11.87 14.63
CA THR A 167 12.06 11.56 15.97
C THR A 167 11.78 10.06 16.13
N SER A 168 11.92 9.56 17.38
CA SER A 168 11.49 8.21 17.75
C SER A 168 9.96 8.09 17.76
N TYR A 169 9.43 6.88 17.90
CA TYR A 169 8.00 6.70 18.15
C TYR A 169 7.62 7.30 19.53
N GLU A 170 6.53 8.08 19.54
CA GLU A 170 6.01 8.78 20.71
C GLU A 170 4.59 8.27 21.03
N PRO A 171 4.44 7.42 22.06
CA PRO A 171 3.13 6.87 22.42
C PRO A 171 2.19 7.97 22.93
N GLN A 172 0.89 7.68 22.92
CA GLN A 172 -0.13 8.52 23.56
C GLN A 172 0.27 8.82 25.02
N LYS A 173 0.20 10.10 25.41
CA LYS A 173 0.51 10.53 26.79
C LYS A 173 -0.71 10.88 27.63
N GLU A 174 -1.76 11.36 26.99
CA GLU A 174 -2.93 11.90 27.69
C GLU A 174 -4.21 11.71 26.89
N CYS A 175 -5.34 12.00 27.51
CA CYS A 175 -6.64 12.05 26.86
C CYS A 175 -7.07 13.53 26.74
N ARG A 176 -7.46 13.95 25.54
CA ARG A 176 -7.90 15.30 25.21
C ARG A 176 -9.19 15.26 24.40
N THR A 177 -10.12 16.11 24.76
CA THR A 177 -11.38 16.30 24.04
C THR A 177 -11.24 17.24 22.84
N GLN A 178 -10.09 17.90 22.66
CA GLN A 178 -9.83 18.88 21.60
C GLN A 178 -8.55 18.56 20.83
N PRO A 179 -8.52 18.85 19.51
CA PRO A 179 -7.34 18.64 18.69
C PRO A 179 -6.20 19.56 19.09
N ARG A 180 -4.98 19.10 18.80
CA ARG A 180 -3.79 19.91 18.97
C ARG A 180 -3.72 20.97 17.87
N PRO A 181 -3.14 22.16 18.14
CA PRO A 181 -3.08 23.23 17.14
C PRO A 181 -2.45 22.82 15.81
N GLY A 182 -1.41 21.99 15.84
CA GLY A 182 -0.76 21.47 14.64
C GLY A 182 -1.63 20.48 13.86
N THR A 183 -2.46 19.69 14.55
CA THR A 183 -3.43 18.79 13.92
C THR A 183 -4.54 19.58 13.24
N VAL A 184 -4.99 20.69 13.84
CA VAL A 184 -5.92 21.64 13.20
C VAL A 184 -5.29 22.26 11.96
N ALA A 185 -4.05 22.75 12.05
CA ALA A 185 -3.35 23.33 10.91
C ALA A 185 -3.15 22.32 9.76
N LEU A 186 -2.82 21.06 10.06
CA LEU A 186 -2.72 20.00 9.05
C LEU A 186 -4.08 19.74 8.37
N ARG A 187 -5.18 19.73 9.14
CA ARG A 187 -6.53 19.63 8.59
C ARG A 187 -6.80 20.77 7.61
N GLU A 188 -6.53 22.01 8.02
CA GLU A 188 -6.75 23.19 7.19
C GLU A 188 -5.92 23.14 5.90
N LEU A 189 -4.65 22.73 5.99
CA LEU A 189 -3.79 22.53 4.82
C LEU A 189 -4.36 21.52 3.83
N LEU A 190 -4.87 20.38 4.33
CA LEU A 190 -5.48 19.34 3.49
C LEU A 190 -6.74 19.86 2.80
N LEU A 191 -7.64 20.50 3.53
CA LEU A 191 -8.91 20.99 2.98
C LEU A 191 -8.69 22.14 1.99
N ALA A 192 -7.76 23.05 2.29
CA ALA A 192 -7.38 24.14 1.38
C ALA A 192 -6.78 23.62 0.07
N THR A 193 -6.04 22.51 0.13
CA THR A 193 -5.37 21.93 -1.06
C THR A 193 -6.31 21.06 -1.88
N TYR A 194 -7.14 20.25 -1.23
CA TYR A 194 -7.85 19.14 -1.86
C TYR A 194 -9.37 19.26 -1.88
N GLY A 195 -9.92 20.30 -1.24
CA GLY A 195 -11.34 20.57 -1.12
C GLY A 195 -11.95 20.03 0.17
N GLU A 196 -13.05 20.67 0.59
CA GLU A 196 -13.82 20.29 1.78
C GLU A 196 -14.75 19.09 1.55
N ASP A 197 -14.86 18.62 0.31
CA ASP A 197 -15.65 17.45 -0.09
C ASP A 197 -15.10 16.13 0.47
N ILE A 198 -13.82 16.11 0.85
CA ILE A 198 -13.17 14.97 1.49
C ILE A 198 -12.89 15.32 2.95
N PRO A 199 -13.71 14.85 3.90
CA PRO A 199 -13.59 15.25 5.29
C PRO A 199 -12.30 14.74 5.93
N ALA A 200 -11.81 15.48 6.92
CA ALA A 200 -10.69 15.06 7.75
C ALA A 200 -11.07 15.16 9.23
N TYR A 201 -11.06 14.02 9.91
CA TYR A 201 -11.50 13.86 11.29
C TYR A 201 -10.29 13.77 12.22
N MET A 202 -10.32 14.51 13.34
CA MET A 202 -9.21 14.61 14.29
C MET A 202 -9.51 13.79 15.54
N ASN A 203 -9.93 14.40 16.65
CA ASN A 203 -10.10 13.70 17.91
C ASN A 203 -11.22 12.66 17.89
N ARG A 204 -11.03 11.66 18.75
CA ARG A 204 -12.04 10.67 19.10
C ARG A 204 -12.24 10.67 20.62
N GLU A 205 -13.36 10.13 21.07
CA GLU A 205 -13.58 9.87 22.49
C GLU A 205 -12.54 8.87 23.00
N CYS A 206 -12.00 9.14 24.19
CA CYS A 206 -10.97 8.30 24.79
C CYS A 206 -11.57 7.01 25.33
N LEU A 207 -10.99 5.88 24.92
CA LEU A 207 -11.36 4.55 25.39
C LEU A 207 -10.18 3.90 26.13
N SER A 208 -10.26 2.61 26.42
CA SER A 208 -9.24 1.88 27.19
C SER A 208 -7.99 1.48 26.38
N ASP A 209 -8.05 1.56 25.05
CA ASP A 209 -6.93 1.29 24.15
C ASP A 209 -6.06 2.55 23.95
N THR A 210 -5.01 2.42 23.14
CA THR A 210 -4.04 3.49 22.87
C THR A 210 -4.27 4.04 21.47
N SER A 211 -4.42 5.36 21.37
CA SER A 211 -4.62 6.05 20.10
C SER A 211 -4.17 7.50 20.16
N GLU A 212 -3.43 7.93 19.15
CA GLU A 212 -3.04 9.33 18.95
C GLU A 212 -4.24 10.21 18.57
N HIS A 213 -5.42 9.64 18.27
CA HIS A 213 -6.67 10.41 18.23
C HIS A 213 -7.11 10.86 19.64
N TYR A 214 -6.71 10.15 20.69
CA TYR A 214 -7.08 10.47 22.07
C TYR A 214 -6.26 11.60 22.64
N ASP A 215 -5.00 11.76 22.26
CA ASP A 215 -4.18 12.91 22.68
C ASP A 215 -4.21 14.09 21.69
N GLY A 216 -5.07 13.98 20.67
CA GLY A 216 -5.40 15.03 19.71
C GLY A 216 -4.36 15.25 18.62
N ARG A 217 -3.44 14.31 18.39
CA ARG A 217 -2.35 14.42 17.40
C ARG A 217 -2.65 13.78 16.06
N ALA A 218 -3.61 12.87 15.99
CA ALA A 218 -3.95 12.15 14.77
C ALA A 218 -5.08 12.79 13.95
N ILE A 219 -5.04 12.52 12.66
CA ILE A 219 -6.08 12.87 11.70
C ILE A 219 -6.34 11.70 10.74
N ASP A 220 -7.60 11.41 10.49
CA ASP A 220 -8.03 10.55 9.39
C ASP A 220 -8.60 11.43 8.30
N TRP A 221 -7.85 11.55 7.20
CA TRP A 221 -8.35 12.21 6.00
C TRP A 221 -9.05 11.16 5.14
N MET A 222 -10.37 11.31 4.94
CA MET A 222 -11.28 10.30 4.35
C MET A 222 -11.15 10.15 2.84
N VAL A 223 -9.93 10.21 2.35
CA VAL A 223 -9.57 9.96 0.96
C VAL A 223 -9.68 8.46 0.65
N ASP A 224 -10.60 8.10 -0.24
CA ASP A 224 -10.85 6.72 -0.62
C ASP A 224 -9.91 6.25 -1.73
N SER A 225 -9.11 5.23 -1.44
CA SER A 225 -8.25 4.57 -2.43
C SER A 225 -9.03 3.82 -3.51
N ARG A 226 -10.34 3.63 -3.33
CA ARG A 226 -11.32 3.10 -4.29
C ARG A 226 -12.13 4.16 -5.07
N ASP A 227 -11.95 5.49 -4.84
CA ASP A 227 -12.33 6.60 -5.76
C ASP A 227 -11.15 7.35 -6.48
N ARG A 228 -11.10 7.47 -7.83
CA ARG A 228 -9.78 7.57 -8.55
C ARG A 228 -9.21 8.94 -8.38
N ASN A 229 -10.14 9.87 -8.30
CA ASN A 229 -9.87 11.25 -8.04
C ASN A 229 -9.37 11.41 -6.60
N GLN A 230 -9.98 10.73 -5.64
CA GLN A 230 -9.50 10.74 -4.26
C GLN A 230 -8.13 10.06 -4.14
N ALA A 231 -7.96 8.86 -4.68
CA ALA A 231 -6.70 8.13 -4.73
C ALA A 231 -5.54 8.95 -5.30
N SER A 232 -5.76 9.73 -6.37
CA SER A 232 -4.71 10.59 -6.94
C SER A 232 -4.37 11.77 -6.03
N LYS A 233 -5.36 12.37 -5.34
CA LYS A 233 -5.13 13.40 -4.30
C LYS A 233 -4.30 12.85 -3.14
N GLY A 234 -4.66 11.68 -2.62
CA GLY A 234 -3.92 11.00 -1.54
C GLY A 234 -2.49 10.66 -1.93
N ASP A 235 -2.29 10.12 -3.14
CA ASP A 235 -0.96 9.81 -3.65
C ASP A 235 -0.12 11.09 -3.88
N ALA A 236 -0.72 12.18 -4.36
CA ALA A 236 -0.02 13.46 -4.52
C ALA A 236 0.43 14.03 -3.17
N PHE A 237 -0.44 13.99 -2.15
CA PHE A 237 -0.11 14.43 -0.80
C PHE A 237 1.05 13.62 -0.21
N VAL A 238 0.95 12.29 -0.24
CA VAL A 238 1.99 11.38 0.28
C VAL A 238 3.32 11.57 -0.45
N GLN A 239 3.29 11.72 -1.78
CA GLN A 239 4.51 11.96 -2.56
C GLN A 239 5.16 13.30 -2.21
N TRP A 240 4.36 14.37 -2.08
CA TRP A 240 4.84 15.67 -1.64
C TRP A 240 5.45 15.61 -0.23
N LEU A 241 4.78 14.91 0.68
CA LEU A 241 5.19 14.78 2.07
C LEU A 241 6.53 14.05 2.20
N LEU A 242 6.69 12.94 1.48
CA LEU A 242 7.83 12.03 1.59
C LEU A 242 9.00 12.33 0.64
N ALA A 243 8.83 13.29 -0.29
CA ALA A 243 9.89 13.67 -1.22
C ALA A 243 11.15 14.17 -0.52
N THR A 244 12.30 13.80 -1.08
CA THR A 244 13.61 14.37 -0.71
C THR A 244 13.68 15.80 -1.23
N ARG A 245 14.12 16.74 -0.38
CA ARG A 245 14.41 18.13 -0.78
C ARG A 245 15.75 18.52 -0.19
N ASP A 246 16.63 19.08 -1.01
CA ASP A 246 17.99 19.49 -0.60
C ASP A 246 18.82 18.38 0.08
N GLY A 247 18.66 17.14 -0.42
CA GLY A 247 19.31 15.96 0.17
C GLY A 247 18.61 15.41 1.43
N GLU A 248 17.65 16.14 1.99
CA GLU A 248 16.92 15.74 3.19
C GLU A 248 15.71 14.86 2.86
N PRO A 249 15.68 13.59 3.30
CA PRO A 249 14.59 12.67 3.02
C PRO A 249 13.31 13.02 3.80
N ALA A 250 12.14 12.77 3.19
CA ALA A 250 10.83 13.02 3.81
C ALA A 250 10.71 14.43 4.39
N ALA A 251 11.20 15.42 3.63
CA ALA A 251 11.42 16.77 4.14
C ALA A 251 10.14 17.39 4.69
N MET A 252 9.04 17.38 3.93
CA MET A 252 7.79 17.98 4.40
C MET A 252 7.15 17.16 5.52
N ALA A 253 7.32 15.84 5.54
CA ALA A 253 6.90 15.00 6.68
C ALA A 253 7.57 15.45 7.97
N ARG A 254 8.90 15.61 7.93
CA ARG A 254 9.70 16.06 9.08
C ARG A 254 9.33 17.49 9.48
N ARG A 255 9.20 18.40 8.50
CA ARG A 255 8.82 19.79 8.75
C ARG A 255 7.43 19.95 9.35
N LEU A 256 6.44 19.16 8.93
CA LEU A 256 5.10 19.15 9.55
C LEU A 256 5.07 18.39 10.89
N GLY A 257 6.15 17.69 11.24
CA GLY A 257 6.20 16.82 12.41
C GLY A 257 5.36 15.55 12.29
N VAL A 258 5.23 14.98 11.08
CA VAL A 258 4.55 13.68 10.88
C VAL A 258 5.43 12.55 11.43
N MET A 259 4.92 11.87 12.45
CA MET A 259 5.56 10.71 13.08
C MET A 259 5.38 9.44 12.25
N TYR A 260 4.15 9.17 11.82
CA TYR A 260 3.83 8.08 10.90
C TYR A 260 2.54 8.35 10.13
N LEU A 261 2.34 7.57 9.09
CA LEU A 261 1.11 7.54 8.31
C LEU A 261 0.78 6.12 7.85
N VAL A 262 -0.52 5.84 7.71
CA VAL A 262 -1.04 4.56 7.20
C VAL A 262 -1.89 4.84 5.96
N TRP A 263 -1.58 4.16 4.86
CA TRP A 263 -2.29 4.30 3.59
C TRP A 263 -2.29 2.98 2.83
N ARG A 264 -3.44 2.57 2.30
CA ARG A 264 -3.60 1.37 1.45
C ARG A 264 -3.01 0.09 2.07
N GLY A 265 -3.21 -0.10 3.36
CA GLY A 265 -2.75 -1.29 4.10
C GLY A 265 -1.25 -1.31 4.33
N ARG A 266 -0.59 -0.14 4.27
CA ARG A 266 0.84 0.02 4.51
C ARG A 266 1.06 1.13 5.53
N ILE A 267 2.14 1.03 6.28
CA ILE A 267 2.58 2.03 7.24
C ILE A 267 3.97 2.55 6.86
N TRP A 268 4.13 3.87 6.92
CA TRP A 268 5.42 4.55 6.88
C TRP A 268 5.61 5.29 8.19
N GLY A 269 6.82 5.27 8.74
CA GLY A 269 7.13 5.99 9.98
C GLY A 269 8.50 6.64 9.92
N GLN A 270 8.58 7.87 10.43
CA GLN A 270 9.82 8.64 10.48
C GLN A 270 10.90 7.89 11.28
N TYR A 271 10.53 7.27 12.39
CA TYR A 271 11.39 6.44 13.26
C TYR A 271 11.89 5.12 12.60
N ARG A 272 11.43 4.80 11.38
CA ARG A 272 11.84 3.63 10.58
C ARG A 272 12.10 4.05 9.13
N LEU A 273 12.69 5.23 8.93
CA LEU A 273 12.85 5.85 7.62
C LEU A 273 13.54 4.94 6.58
N GLU A 274 14.53 4.16 7.01
CA GLU A 274 15.30 3.25 6.15
C GLU A 274 14.48 2.08 5.61
N ASP A 275 13.47 1.63 6.37
CA ASP A 275 12.59 0.54 5.95
C ASP A 275 11.54 1.01 4.93
N GLY A 276 11.29 2.32 4.87
CA GLY A 276 10.26 2.90 4.04
C GLY A 276 8.86 2.37 4.38
N TRP A 277 8.09 2.04 3.34
CA TRP A 277 6.75 1.48 3.49
C TRP A 277 6.80 0.02 3.92
N ARG A 278 6.07 -0.29 4.97
CA ARG A 278 5.93 -1.64 5.52
C ARG A 278 4.47 -2.08 5.45
N GLU A 279 4.24 -3.38 5.48
CA GLU A 279 2.88 -3.91 5.64
C GLU A 279 2.26 -3.42 6.95
N TYR A 280 0.97 -3.13 6.92
CA TYR A 280 0.17 -2.79 8.09
C TYR A 280 -0.81 -3.92 8.39
N ASN A 281 -0.74 -4.48 9.60
CA ASN A 281 -1.72 -5.43 10.16
C ASN A 281 -2.16 -6.54 9.20
N ASP A 282 -1.22 -7.23 8.56
CA ASP A 282 -1.46 -8.33 7.63
C ASP A 282 -2.33 -7.98 6.41
N CYS A 283 -2.52 -6.69 6.10
CA CYS A 283 -3.42 -6.23 5.03
C CYS A 283 -3.05 -6.71 3.61
N SER A 284 -1.92 -7.40 3.43
CA SER A 284 -1.59 -8.09 2.18
C SER A 284 -2.26 -9.47 2.04
N GLN A 285 -2.72 -10.07 3.14
CA GLN A 285 -3.31 -11.40 3.14
C GLN A 285 -4.65 -11.43 2.40
N ALA A 286 -4.97 -12.58 1.78
CA ALA A 286 -6.14 -12.73 0.93
C ALA A 286 -7.47 -12.44 1.63
N GLN A 287 -7.57 -12.79 2.92
CA GLN A 287 -8.75 -12.54 3.74
C GLN A 287 -9.06 -11.05 3.89
N TYR A 288 -8.06 -10.17 3.89
CA TYR A 288 -8.22 -8.72 4.07
C TYR A 288 -8.43 -7.95 2.76
N ARG A 289 -8.71 -8.64 1.64
CA ARG A 289 -8.91 -8.00 0.33
C ARG A 289 -10.33 -7.45 0.12
N SER A 290 -11.30 -7.96 0.86
CA SER A 290 -12.71 -7.54 0.77
C SER A 290 -12.88 -6.06 1.20
N PRO A 291 -13.81 -5.30 0.57
CA PRO A 291 -14.12 -3.92 0.99
C PRO A 291 -14.51 -3.76 2.46
N GLU A 292 -15.01 -4.82 3.11
CA GLU A 292 -15.33 -4.81 4.54
C GLU A 292 -14.12 -4.50 5.44
N TYR A 293 -12.90 -4.74 4.95
CA TYR A 293 -11.66 -4.43 5.66
C TYR A 293 -11.04 -3.09 5.26
N ASP A 294 -11.69 -2.28 4.43
CA ASP A 294 -11.09 -1.03 3.96
C ASP A 294 -10.83 -0.04 5.09
N ASN A 295 -11.70 -0.02 6.12
CA ASN A 295 -11.45 0.77 7.31
C ASN A 295 -10.22 0.26 8.08
N THR A 296 -10.18 -1.04 8.38
CA THR A 296 -9.05 -1.69 9.08
C THR A 296 -7.74 -1.52 8.33
N CYS A 297 -7.77 -1.62 7.00
CA CYS A 297 -6.61 -1.52 6.14
C CYS A 297 -6.39 -0.11 5.59
N HIS A 298 -7.07 0.91 6.11
CA HIS A 298 -6.84 2.32 5.73
C HIS A 298 -6.86 2.51 4.20
N ARG A 299 -7.84 1.87 3.56
CA ARG A 299 -8.11 1.98 2.13
C ARG A 299 -9.20 3.01 1.85
N ASN A 300 -10.00 3.37 2.85
CA ASN A 300 -11.03 4.42 2.78
C ASN A 300 -10.57 5.76 3.42
N HIS A 301 -9.34 5.84 3.94
CA HIS A 301 -8.74 7.06 4.50
C HIS A 301 -7.21 6.94 4.59
N ILE A 302 -6.51 8.08 4.67
CA ILE A 302 -5.14 8.15 5.16
C ILE A 302 -5.19 8.52 6.64
N HIS A 303 -4.60 7.68 7.49
CA HIS A 303 -4.34 8.05 8.87
C HIS A 303 -2.96 8.70 8.99
N ILE A 304 -2.88 9.84 9.67
CA ILE A 304 -1.64 10.60 9.87
C ILE A 304 -1.54 10.93 11.35
N SER A 305 -0.39 10.63 11.95
CA SER A 305 -0.10 10.97 13.35
C SER A 305 1.10 11.90 13.43
N LEU A 306 0.94 13.02 14.13
CA LEU A 306 2.00 13.99 14.39
C LEU A 306 2.81 13.60 15.63
N ASN A 307 4.12 13.86 15.64
CA ASN A 307 4.89 13.91 16.87
C ASN A 307 4.46 15.12 17.71
N HIS A 308 4.92 15.20 18.96
CA HIS A 308 4.52 16.26 19.88
C HIS A 308 4.94 17.66 19.41
N ASP A 309 6.02 17.80 18.65
CA ASP A 309 6.46 19.09 18.13
C ASP A 309 5.58 19.57 16.97
N GLY A 310 5.26 18.69 16.02
CA GLY A 310 4.32 18.99 14.94
C GLY A 310 2.94 19.32 15.48
N ALA A 311 2.45 18.50 16.42
CA ALA A 311 1.15 18.71 17.05
C ALA A 311 1.05 20.06 17.79
N GLU A 312 2.15 20.56 18.35
CA GLU A 312 2.17 21.82 19.11
C GLU A 312 2.78 22.98 18.33
N GLN A 313 2.88 22.85 17.01
CA GLN A 313 3.38 23.87 16.09
C GLN A 313 4.82 24.36 16.40
N ARG A 314 5.69 23.46 16.83
CA ARG A 314 7.09 23.79 17.21
C ARG A 314 8.13 23.52 16.13
N THR A 315 7.75 22.85 15.04
CA THR A 315 8.67 22.48 13.95
C THR A 315 8.99 23.64 13.01
N SER A 316 9.97 23.45 12.13
CA SER A 316 10.40 24.46 11.15
C SER A 316 9.30 24.90 10.17
N TRP A 317 8.24 24.10 9.97
CA TRP A 317 7.07 24.49 9.18
C TRP A 317 6.37 25.71 9.76
N TYR A 318 6.04 25.65 11.04
CA TYR A 318 5.29 26.71 11.72
C TYR A 318 6.18 27.92 12.03
N GLN A 319 7.47 27.70 12.29
CA GLN A 319 8.44 28.79 12.39
C GLN A 319 8.55 29.60 11.09
N ALA A 320 8.30 28.97 9.93
CA ALA A 320 8.28 29.63 8.63
C ALA A 320 6.91 30.28 8.29
N GLY A 321 5.94 30.26 9.20
CA GLY A 321 4.61 30.85 9.01
C GLY A 321 3.66 30.00 8.16
N GLY A 322 3.91 28.69 8.07
CA GLY A 322 2.97 27.73 7.48
C GLY A 322 1.89 27.24 8.44
#